data_AF-A0A367F8X5-F1
#
_entry.id   AF-A0A367F8X5-F1
#
_cell.length_a   1.000
_cell.length_b   1.000
_cell.length_c   1.000
_cell.angle_alpha   90.00
_cell.angle_beta   90.00
_cell.angle_gamma   90.00
#
_symmetry.space_group_name_H-M   'P 1'
#
loop_
_entity.id
_entity.type
_entity.pdbx_description
1 polymer ?
#
loop_
_entity_poly.entity_id
_entity_poly.type
_entity_poly.pdbx_seq_one_letter_code
_entity_poly.pdbx_strand_id
1 'polypeptide(L)' 'MCPHEPSCPTTTAPDREAARTIAAHPEQGWSLLCNGIVLFEDTGELLPDGAVIAPHRPTDLAISAA' A
#
# COMPACT_ATOMS: atom_id res chain seq x y z
N MET A 1 15.88 -0.80 -7.58
CA MET A 1 15.13 -0.99 -8.84
C MET A 1 14.94 -2.48 -9.04
N CYS A 2 13.71 -2.98 -9.04
CA CYS A 2 13.40 -4.40 -9.27
C CYS A 2 13.50 -4.75 -10.77
N PRO A 3 13.81 -6.01 -11.15
CA PRO A 3 14.04 -6.43 -12.54
C PRO A 3 12.75 -6.72 -13.34
N HIS A 4 11.61 -6.15 -12.93
CA HIS A 4 10.31 -6.45 -13.54
C HIS A 4 10.08 -5.69 -14.85
N GLU A 5 9.44 -6.35 -15.82
CA GLU A 5 8.95 -5.74 -17.06
C GLU A 5 7.41 -5.86 -17.11
N PRO A 6 6.65 -4.76 -17.31
CA PRO A 6 7.13 -3.36 -17.26
C PRO A 6 7.71 -3.01 -15.88
N SER A 7 8.54 -1.95 -15.86
CA SER A 7 9.13 -1.43 -14.63
C SER A 7 8.07 -1.10 -13.59
N CYS A 8 8.28 -1.53 -12.35
CA CYS A 8 7.36 -1.19 -11.26
C CYS A 8 7.47 0.28 -10.87
N PRO A 9 6.36 0.88 -10.40
CA PRO A 9 6.34 2.26 -9.95
C PRO A 9 7.26 2.49 -8.75
N THR A 10 7.82 3.69 -8.67
CA THR A 10 8.63 4.11 -7.52
C THR A 10 7.75 4.35 -6.29
N THR A 11 8.35 4.39 -5.11
CA THR A 11 7.63 4.65 -3.85
C THR A 11 6.98 6.02 -3.79
N THR A 12 7.40 6.96 -4.62
CA THR A 12 6.82 8.32 -4.70
C THR A 12 5.75 8.44 -5.78
N ALA A 13 5.64 7.49 -6.70
CA ALA A 13 4.67 7.54 -7.78
C ALA A 13 3.22 7.47 -7.25
N PRO A 14 2.24 8.12 -7.89
CA PRO A 14 0.86 8.13 -7.41
C PRO A 14 0.20 6.75 -7.39
N ASP A 15 0.70 5.83 -8.21
CA ASP A 15 0.26 4.44 -8.39
C ASP A 15 1.26 3.43 -7.78
N ARG A 16 1.99 3.83 -6.73
CA ARG A 16 3.05 3.02 -6.09
C ARG A 16 2.60 1.63 -5.63
N GLU A 17 1.32 1.47 -5.32
CA GLU A 17 0.68 0.22 -4.92
C GLU A 17 0.56 -0.81 -6.07
N ALA A 18 0.76 -0.38 -7.33
CA ALA A 18 0.78 -1.28 -8.49
C ALA A 18 2.10 -2.08 -8.65
N ALA A 19 3.07 -1.89 -7.75
CA ALA A 19 4.27 -2.71 -7.70
C ALA A 19 3.93 -4.19 -7.39
N ARG A 20 4.78 -5.11 -7.86
CA ARG A 20 4.52 -6.55 -7.70
C ARG A 20 4.70 -7.00 -6.26
N THR A 21 3.75 -7.77 -5.75
CA THR A 21 3.88 -8.47 -4.46
C THR A 21 5.00 -9.51 -4.50
N ILE A 22 5.90 -9.46 -3.53
CA ILE A 22 7.01 -10.41 -3.36
C ILE A 22 6.87 -11.27 -2.10
N ALA A 23 6.04 -10.83 -1.14
CA ALA A 23 5.58 -11.65 -0.03
C ALA A 23 4.14 -11.26 0.31
N ALA A 24 3.29 -12.24 0.58
CA ALA A 24 1.91 -12.04 1.00
C ALA A 24 1.67 -12.76 2.32
N HIS A 25 1.08 -12.06 3.28
CA HIS A 25 0.69 -12.57 4.59
C HIS A 25 -0.77 -12.21 4.86
N PRO A 26 -1.72 -12.83 4.14
CA PRO A 26 -3.15 -12.58 4.33
C PRO A 26 -3.60 -12.87 5.76
N GLU A 27 -2.96 -13.84 6.44
CA GLU A 27 -3.23 -14.14 7.85
C GLU A 27 -2.85 -13.01 8.82
N GLN A 28 -2.06 -12.04 8.36
CA GLN A 28 -1.66 -10.83 9.09
C GLN A 28 -2.19 -9.54 8.46
N GLY A 29 -2.91 -9.64 7.32
CA GLY A 29 -3.52 -8.51 6.63
C GLY A 29 -2.55 -7.61 5.85
N TRP A 30 -1.41 -8.12 5.38
CA TRP A 30 -0.45 -7.32 4.61
C TRP A 30 0.27 -8.07 3.48
N SER A 31 0.84 -7.30 2.56
CA SER A 31 1.72 -7.76 1.48
C SER A 31 2.92 -6.83 1.34
N LEU A 32 4.11 -7.40 1.12
CA LEU A 32 5.32 -6.65 0.78
C LEU A 32 5.46 -6.56 -0.74
N LEU A 33 5.57 -5.34 -1.25
CA LEU A 33 5.79 -5.02 -2.66
C LEU A 33 7.28 -4.91 -2.98
N CYS A 34 7.63 -5.15 -4.24
CA CYS A 34 9.02 -5.13 -4.70
C CYS A 34 9.71 -3.76 -4.66
N ASN A 35 8.95 -2.68 -4.51
CA ASN A 35 9.46 -1.33 -4.27
C ASN A 35 9.68 -1.02 -2.77
N GLY A 36 9.44 -2.00 -1.89
CA GLY A 36 9.66 -1.91 -0.45
C GLY A 36 8.45 -1.45 0.36
N ILE A 37 7.30 -1.18 -0.29
CA ILE A 37 6.07 -0.80 0.40
C ILE A 37 5.44 -2.02 1.05
N VAL A 38 4.97 -1.85 2.29
CA VAL A 38 4.04 -2.80 2.92
C VAL A 38 2.63 -2.28 2.67
N LEU A 39 1.86 -3.00 1.86
CA LEU A 39 0.46 -2.72 1.55
C LEU A 39 -0.42 -3.50 2.52
N PHE A 40 -1.32 -2.80 3.22
CA PHE A 40 -2.31 -3.39 4.10
C PHE A 40 -3.62 -3.66 3.35
N GLU A 41 -4.38 -4.65 3.81
CA GLU A 41 -5.67 -5.01 3.19
C GLU A 41 -6.71 -3.88 3.20
N ASP A 42 -6.58 -2.94 4.14
CA ASP A 42 -7.44 -1.76 4.22
C ASP A 42 -6.99 -0.62 3.29
N THR A 43 -6.03 -0.86 2.39
CA THR A 43 -5.38 0.10 1.49
C THR A 43 -4.43 1.09 2.17
N GLY A 44 -4.14 0.92 3.46
CA GLY A 44 -3.04 1.65 4.10
C GLY A 44 -1.69 1.20 3.56
N GLU A 45 -0.68 2.07 3.67
CA GLU A 45 0.69 1.76 3.24
C GLU A 45 1.72 2.18 4.29
N LEU A 46 2.75 1.36 4.47
CA LEU A 46 4.00 1.75 5.14
C LEU A 46 5.11 1.85 4.09
N LEU A 47 5.62 3.06 3.89
CA LEU A 47 6.68 3.36 2.94
C LEU A 47 8.05 2.92 3.49
N PRO A 48 9.07 2.73 2.63
CA PRO A 48 10.39 2.29 3.07
C PRO A 48 11.13 3.26 4.01
N ASP A 49 10.76 4.54 4.00
CA ASP A 49 11.28 5.56 4.92
C ASP A 49 10.55 5.59 6.27
N GLY A 50 9.54 4.71 6.46
CA GLY A 50 8.72 4.63 7.65
C GLY A 50 7.51 5.58 7.64
N ALA A 51 7.30 6.35 6.58
CA ALA A 51 6.10 7.16 6.46
C ALA A 51 4.85 6.28 6.28
N VAL A 52 3.73 6.74 6.85
CA VAL A 52 2.45 6.03 6.80
C VAL A 52 1.49 6.77 5.87
N ILE A 53 0.90 6.04 4.93
CA ILE A 53 -0.24 6.49 4.13
C ILE A 53 -1.50 5.88 4.75
N ALA A 54 -2.47 6.74 5.05
CA ALA A 54 -3.72 6.31 5.64
C ALA A 54 -4.57 5.50 4.64
N PRO A 55 -5.35 4.52 5.12
CA PRO A 55 -6.34 3.80 4.32
C PRO A 55 -7.26 4.72 3.51
N HIS A 56 -7.49 4.36 2.24
CA HIS A 56 -8.50 4.98 1.37
C HIS A 56 -9.91 4.47 1.71
N ARG A 57 -10.33 4.63 2.97
CA ARG A 57 -11.71 4.39 3.40
C ARG A 57 -12.54 5.67 3.21
N PRO A 58 -13.80 5.58 2.76
CA PRO A 58 -14.73 6.69 2.90
C PRO A 58 -14.90 7.02 4.38
N THR A 59 -14.23 8.06 4.88
CA THR A 59 -14.43 8.58 6.24
C THR A 59 -15.66 9.47 6.36
N ASP A 60 -16.36 9.72 5.25
CA ASP A 60 -17.53 10.61 5.17
C ASP A 60 -18.86 9.94 5.56
N LEU A 61 -18.80 8.79 6.26
CA LEU A 61 -19.88 8.43 7.18
C LEU A 61 -19.63 9.19 8.48
N ALA A 62 -19.60 10.53 8.40
CA ALA A 62 -19.78 11.36 9.57
C ALA A 62 -21.08 10.88 10.22
N ILE A 63 -20.93 10.30 11.41
CA ILE A 63 -22.03 9.82 12.22
C ILE A 63 -22.92 11.05 12.46
N SER A 64 -24.00 11.17 11.68
CA SER A 64 -25.16 11.96 12.07
C SER A 64 -25.75 11.23 13.28
N ALA A 65 -25.11 11.41 14.44
CA ALA A 65 -25.65 11.03 15.72
C ALA A 65 -26.87 11.95 15.93
N ALA A 66 -28.02 11.30 16.06
CA ALA A 66 -29.32 11.90 16.33
C ALA A 66 -29.32 12.77 17.60
#